data_AF-A0A974S3S7-F1
#
_entry.id   AF-A0A974S3S7-F1
#
_cell.length_a   1.000
_cell.length_b   1.000
_cell.length_c   1.000
_cell.angle_alpha   90.00
_cell.angle_beta   90.00
_cell.angle_gamma   90.00
#
_symmetry.space_group_name_H-M   'P 1'
#
loop_
_entity.id
_entity.type
_entity.pdbx_description
1 polymer ?
#
loop_
_entity_poly.entity_id
_entity_poly.type
_entity_poly.pdbx_seq_one_letter_code
_entity_poly.pdbx_strand_id
1 'polypeptide(L)' 'MSSEDGIWFEQKRVGYGAGLPVAWQGWALIAAYIALIVGVSAALMPRHPVPYYTVVVVSTIVLAVIAMRHTRGGWRWRR' A
#
# COMPACT_ATOMS: atom_id res chain seq x y z
N MET A 1 -25.90 -8.55 7.05
CA MET A 1 -24.61 -8.54 7.77
C MET A 1 -23.55 -8.02 6.82
N SER A 2 -22.76 -7.07 7.29
CA SER A 2 -22.14 -6.00 6.53
C SER A 2 -21.20 -6.49 5.42
N SER A 3 -21.51 -6.16 4.16
CA SER A 3 -20.59 -6.33 3.03
C SER A 3 -19.35 -5.41 3.10
N GLU A 4 -19.11 -4.78 4.26
CA GLU A 4 -18.07 -3.77 4.48
C GLU A 4 -16.87 -4.27 5.29
N ASP A 5 -16.96 -5.46 5.91
CA ASP A 5 -15.90 -5.98 6.81
C ASP A 5 -14.57 -6.29 6.11
N GLY A 6 -14.56 -6.39 4.77
CA GLY A 6 -13.37 -6.69 3.95
C GLY A 6 -12.71 -5.48 3.27
N ILE A 7 -13.28 -4.27 3.41
CA ILE A 7 -12.86 -3.08 2.67
C ILE A 7 -11.90 -2.26 3.53
N TRP A 8 -10.64 -2.16 3.12
CA TRP A 8 -9.63 -1.37 3.85
C TRP A 8 -9.47 0.02 3.26
N PHE A 9 -9.69 0.15 1.95
CA PHE A 9 -9.52 1.40 1.22
C PHE A 9 -10.82 1.80 0.54
N GLU A 10 -11.18 3.07 0.68
CA GLU A 10 -12.32 3.62 -0.04
C GLU A 10 -12.01 3.79 -1.53
N GLN A 11 -13.05 3.96 -2.33
CA GLN A 11 -12.87 4.31 -3.73
C GLN A 11 -12.49 5.79 -3.86
N LYS A 12 -11.45 6.07 -4.64
CA LYS A 12 -11.11 7.44 -5.00
C LYS A 12 -12.22 8.03 -5.90
N ARG A 13 -12.72 9.23 -5.56
CA ARG A 13 -13.81 9.88 -6.30
C ARG A 13 -13.42 10.28 -7.74
N VAL A 14 -12.14 10.60 -7.98
CA VAL A 14 -11.61 11.00 -9.30
C VAL A 14 -10.20 10.40 -9.48
N GLY A 15 -9.92 9.86 -10.67
CA GLY A 15 -8.60 9.33 -11.06
C GLY A 15 -8.47 7.81 -10.93
N TYR A 16 -7.24 7.34 -10.77
CA TYR A 16 -6.88 5.91 -10.67
C TYR A 16 -6.28 5.61 -9.29
N GLY A 17 -6.70 4.49 -8.69
CA GLY A 17 -6.11 3.96 -7.47
C GLY A 17 -7.07 3.80 -6.29
N ALA A 18 -6.48 3.42 -5.17
CA ALA A 18 -7.15 3.36 -3.87
C ALA A 18 -7.38 4.77 -3.33
N GLY A 19 -8.53 4.98 -2.68
CA GLY A 19 -8.77 6.15 -1.84
C GLY A 19 -8.05 6.03 -0.49
N LEU A 20 -8.40 6.91 0.45
CA LEU A 20 -7.86 6.87 1.80
C LEU A 20 -8.25 5.55 2.51
N PRO A 21 -7.42 5.06 3.44
CA PRO A 21 -7.80 3.92 4.26
C PRO A 21 -8.98 4.29 5.15
N VAL A 22 -10.03 3.48 5.09
CA VAL A 22 -11.23 3.66 5.93
C VAL A 22 -11.18 2.74 7.14
N ALA A 23 -10.48 1.61 7.00
CA ALA A 23 -10.30 0.65 8.08
C ALA A 23 -8.89 0.73 8.66
N TRP A 24 -8.77 0.36 9.94
CA TRP A 24 -7.51 0.37 10.68
C TRP A 24 -6.45 -0.55 10.04
N GLN A 25 -6.88 -1.62 9.34
CA GLN A 25 -5.98 -2.53 8.62
C GLN A 25 -5.23 -1.82 7.49
N GLY A 26 -5.87 -0.87 6.79
CA GLY A 26 -5.22 -0.08 5.75
C GLY A 26 -4.17 0.87 6.33
N TRP A 27 -4.45 1.47 7.50
CA TRP A 27 -3.46 2.27 8.23
C TRP A 27 -2.30 1.42 8.76
N ALA A 28 -2.57 0.25 9.33
CA ALA A 28 -1.54 -0.68 9.79
C ALA A 28 -0.63 -1.13 8.64
N LEU A 29 -1.19 -1.41 7.46
CA LEU A 29 -0.44 -1.76 6.26
C LEU A 29 0.49 -0.62 5.81
N ILE A 30 0.00 0.63 5.80
CA ILE A 30 0.82 1.81 5.48
C ILE A 30 1.93 2.00 6.52
N ALA A 31 1.61 1.89 7.81
CA ALA A 31 2.58 2.04 8.89
C ALA A 31 3.69 0.97 8.79
N ALA A 32 3.31 -0.29 8.53
CA ALA A 32 4.26 -1.38 8.32
C ALA A 32 5.17 -1.13 7.11
N TYR A 33 4.59 -0.64 6.00
CA TYR A 33 5.36 -0.26 4.82
C TYR A 33 6.37 0.86 5.12
N ILE A 34 5.95 1.92 5.81
CA ILE A 34 6.85 3.01 6.20
C ILE A 34 7.98 2.50 7.10
N ALA A 35 7.66 1.70 8.12
CA ALA A 35 8.64 1.12 9.03
C ALA A 35 9.67 0.25 8.29
N LEU A 36 9.21 -0.54 7.31
CA LEU A 36 10.08 -1.34 6.46
C LEU A 36 11.05 -0.46 5.65
N ILE A 37 10.54 0.57 4.97
CA ILE A 37 11.38 1.46 4.17
C ILE A 37 12.42 2.17 5.03
N VAL A 38 12.03 2.67 6.20
CA VAL A 38 12.94 3.32 7.15
C VAL A 38 14.02 2.34 7.65
N GLY A 39 13.63 1.14 8.06
CA GLY A 39 14.57 0.12 8.54
C GLY A 39 15.56 -0.34 7.46
N VAL A 40 15.07 -0.57 6.24
CA VAL A 40 15.89 -0.97 5.08
C VAL A 40 16.82 0.17 4.66
N SER A 41 16.36 1.42 4.72
CA SER A 41 17.20 2.60 4.44
C SER A 41 18.34 2.71 5.45
N ALA A 42 18.05 2.54 6.75
CA ALA A 42 19.07 2.58 7.80
C ALA A 42 20.08 1.44 7.70
N ALA A 43 19.65 0.26 7.22
CA ALA A 43 20.52 -0.92 7.11
C ALA A 43 21.38 -0.95 5.83
N LEU A 44 20.85 -0.50 4.70
CA LEU A 44 21.47 -0.72 3.38
C LEU A 44 22.05 0.55 2.75
N MET A 45 21.60 1.74 3.16
CA MET A 45 22.08 2.99 2.57
C MET A 45 23.35 3.50 3.29
N PRO A 46 24.34 4.05 2.57
CA PRO A 46 24.49 4.12 1.10
C PRO A 46 25.22 2.90 0.49
N ARG A 47 25.64 1.94 1.32
CA ARG A 47 26.62 0.89 0.92
C ARG A 47 26.08 -0.12 -0.10
N HIS A 48 24.78 -0.36 -0.12
CA HIS A 48 24.16 -1.42 -0.93
C HIS A 48 22.91 -0.92 -1.67
N PRO A 49 23.08 -0.13 -2.76
CA PRO A 49 21.96 0.49 -3.47
C PRO A 49 21.07 -0.54 -4.17
N VAL A 50 21.63 -1.57 -4.79
CA VAL A 50 20.87 -2.60 -5.51
C VAL A 50 19.86 -3.32 -4.61
N PRO A 51 20.25 -3.97 -3.49
CA PRO A 51 19.29 -4.64 -2.62
C PRO A 51 18.30 -3.68 -1.97
N TYR A 52 18.70 -2.44 -1.69
CA TYR A 52 17.77 -1.40 -1.23
C TYR A 52 16.63 -1.19 -2.25
N TYR A 53 16.96 -0.90 -3.50
CA TYR A 53 15.95 -0.69 -4.55
C TYR A 53 15.11 -1.94 -4.78
N THR A 54 15.69 -3.14 -4.72
CA THR A 54 14.94 -4.39 -4.84
C THR A 54 13.87 -4.50 -3.75
N VAL A 55 14.23 -4.27 -2.48
CA VAL A 55 13.27 -4.34 -1.37
C VAL A 55 12.18 -3.27 -1.50
N VAL A 56 12.54 -2.04 -1.87
CA VAL A 56 11.58 -0.95 -2.09
C VAL A 56 10.58 -1.31 -3.19
N VAL A 57 11.04 -1.79 -4.34
CA VAL A 57 10.16 -2.15 -5.48
C VAL A 57 9.24 -3.31 -5.10
N VAL A 58 9.79 -4.39 -4.52
CA VAL A 58 8.99 -5.57 -4.15
C VAL A 58 7.94 -5.21 -3.10
N SER A 59 8.33 -4.48 -2.05
CA SER A 59 7.39 -4.05 -0.99
C SER A 59 6.31 -3.10 -1.53
N THR A 60 6.65 -2.22 -2.45
CA THR A 60 5.69 -1.34 -3.13
C THR A 60 4.66 -2.14 -3.94
N ILE A 61 5.12 -3.15 -4.68
CA ILE A 61 4.23 -4.03 -5.46
C ILE A 61 3.28 -4.79 -4.53
N VAL A 62 3.81 -5.36 -3.43
CA VAL A 62 2.99 -6.06 -2.43
C VAL A 62 1.95 -5.12 -1.82
N LEU A 63 2.34 -3.92 -1.41
CA LEU A 63 1.43 -2.90 -0.90
C LEU A 63 0.33 -2.58 -1.92
N ALA A 64 0.70 -2.36 -3.19
CA ALA A 64 -0.23 -2.03 -4.26
C ALA A 64 -1.23 -3.17 -4.53
N VAL A 65 -0.76 -4.44 -4.52
CA VAL A 65 -1.62 -5.62 -4.71
C VAL A 65 -2.61 -5.77 -3.55
N ILE A 66 -2.15 -5.62 -2.30
CA ILE A 66 -3.03 -5.69 -1.13
C ILE A 66 -4.05 -4.55 -1.17
N ALA A 67 -3.60 -3.32 -1.44
CA ALA A 67 -4.49 -2.17 -1.58
C ALA A 67 -5.53 -2.39 -2.68
N MET A 68 -5.13 -2.89 -3.85
CA MET A 68 -6.05 -3.16 -4.96
C MET A 68 -7.12 -4.21 -4.60
N ARG A 69 -6.75 -5.28 -3.88
CA ARG A 69 -7.68 -6.34 -3.45
C ARG A 69 -8.66 -5.87 -2.38
N HIS A 70 -8.22 -4.97 -1.50
CA HIS A 70 -9.03 -4.43 -0.40
C HIS A 70 -9.63 -3.05 -0.69
N THR A 71 -9.56 -2.57 -1.94
CA THR A 71 -10.27 -1.36 -2.39
C THR A 71 -11.68 -1.74 -2.85
N ARG A 72 -12.71 -1.07 -2.32
CA ARG A 72 -14.10 -1.28 -2.73
C ARG A 72 -14.22 -1.17 -4.26
N GLY A 73 -14.64 -2.21 -4.96
CA GLY A 73 -14.83 -2.18 -6.43
C GLY A 73 -13.56 -2.03 -7.29
N GLY A 74 -12.37 -2.21 -6.71
CA GLY A 74 -11.08 -2.27 -7.41
C GLY A 74 -10.58 -0.92 -7.97
N TRP A 75 -9.37 -0.95 -8.54
CA TRP A 75 -8.78 0.22 -9.21
C TRP A 75 -9.37 0.34 -10.61
N ARG A 76 -10.20 1.36 -10.80
CA ARG A 76 -10.72 1.73 -12.11
C ARG A 76 -10.44 3.20 -12.36
N TRP A 77 -10.10 3.53 -13.60
CA TRP A 77 -10.00 4.91 -14.01
C TRP A 77 -11.40 5.52 -14.03
N ARG A 78 -11.65 6.52 -13.18
CA ARG A 78 -12.92 7.27 -13.17
C ARG A 78 -12.63 8.75 -13.47
N ARG A 79 -13.32 9.27 -14.49
CA ARG A 79 -13.38 10.71 -14.79
C ARG A 79 -14.49 11.35 -13.99
#